data_AF-A0A921NM50-F1
#
_entry.id   AF-A0A921NM50-F1
#
_cell.length_a   1.000
_cell.length_b   1.000
_cell.length_c   1.000
_cell.angle_alpha   90.00
_cell.angle_beta   90.00
_cell.angle_gamma   90.00
#
_symmetry.space_group_name_H-M   'P 1'
#
loop_
_entity.id
_entity.type
_entity.pdbx_description
1 polymer ?
#
loop_
_entity_poly.entity_id
_entity_poly.type
_entity_poly.pdbx_seq_one_letter_code
_entity_poly.pdbx_strand_id
1 'polypeptide(L)'
;SEARKVSNRVKARVAEMDATIAKVGSDRSVISDYIQAGQEYLAENPDVGVPDPKAFAFDKARDRFQRRLSNLAALQVAREVSNNQIQLARSVACDMLDRHEQTDGVLVKVWRQFTLDLVTSKDLRPAQIAEAVKSHEALKRSLAEALTHHSA
;
A
#
# COMPACT_ATOMS: atom_id res chain seq x y z
N SER A 1 13.92 -20.94 5.86
CA SER A 1 12.90 -20.55 6.85
C SER A 1 11.67 -20.05 6.12
N GLU A 2 10.48 -20.46 6.56
CA GLU A 2 9.19 -19.96 6.02
C GLU A 2 9.08 -18.44 6.17
N ALA A 3 9.60 -17.85 7.25
CA ALA A 3 9.61 -16.40 7.45
C ALA A 3 10.36 -15.65 6.33
N ARG A 4 11.49 -16.19 5.87
CA ARG A 4 12.27 -15.62 4.76
C ARG A 4 11.52 -15.71 3.42
N LYS A 5 10.76 -16.80 3.21
CA LYS A 5 9.90 -16.93 2.01
C LYS A 5 8.77 -15.90 2.02
N VAL A 6 8.13 -15.69 3.18
CA VAL A 6 7.09 -14.66 3.35
C VAL A 6 7.66 -13.27 3.13
N SER A 7 8.81 -12.94 3.73
CA SER A 7 9.49 -11.66 3.51
C SER A 7 9.82 -11.41 2.03
N ASN A 8 10.35 -12.41 1.32
CA ASN A 8 10.62 -12.29 -0.11
C ASN A 8 9.34 -12.06 -0.94
N ARG A 9 8.24 -12.71 -0.58
CA ARG A 9 6.93 -12.46 -1.23
C ARG A 9 6.42 -11.04 -1.00
N VAL A 10 6.56 -10.52 0.23
CA VAL A 10 6.18 -9.14 0.54
C VAL A 10 7.06 -8.16 -0.25
N LYS A 11 8.38 -8.39 -0.33
CA LYS A 11 9.29 -7.58 -1.17
C LYS A 11 8.89 -7.56 -2.64
N ALA A 12 8.57 -8.73 -3.21
CA ALA A 12 8.08 -8.82 -4.58
C ALA A 12 6.78 -8.03 -4.77
N ARG A 13 5.85 -8.13 -3.81
CA ARG A 13 4.58 -7.41 -3.87
C ARG A 13 4.76 -5.88 -3.73
N VAL A 14 5.69 -5.42 -2.90
CA VAL A 14 6.06 -3.99 -2.81
C VAL A 14 6.57 -3.48 -4.16
N ALA A 15 7.42 -4.25 -4.86
CA ALA A 15 7.89 -3.88 -6.19
C ALA A 15 6.76 -3.81 -7.22
N GLU A 16 5.78 -4.71 -7.16
CA GLU A 16 4.58 -4.65 -8.01
C GLU A 16 3.71 -3.42 -7.69
N MET A 17 3.59 -3.05 -6.40
CA MET A 17 2.90 -1.82 -5.99
C MET A 17 3.61 -0.59 -6.53
N ASP A 18 4.95 -0.54 -6.48
CA ASP A 18 5.76 0.55 -7.05
C ASP A 18 5.52 0.71 -8.55
N ALA A 19 5.54 -0.38 -9.30
CA ALA A 19 5.24 -0.36 -10.73
C ALA A 19 3.81 0.13 -11.01
N THR A 20 2.85 -0.27 -10.18
CA THR A 20 1.45 0.16 -10.31
C THR A 20 1.29 1.65 -10.02
N ILE A 21 1.91 2.17 -8.96
CA ILE A 21 1.89 3.59 -8.60
C ILE A 21 2.49 4.44 -9.74
N ALA A 22 3.64 4.03 -10.28
CA ALA A 22 4.28 4.73 -11.39
C ALA A 22 3.40 4.76 -12.64
N LYS A 23 2.77 3.62 -12.99
CA LYS A 23 1.85 3.54 -14.13
C LYS A 23 0.64 4.44 -13.96
N VAL A 24 -0.01 4.41 -12.79
CA VAL A 24 -1.19 5.26 -12.51
C VAL A 24 -0.83 6.74 -12.59
N GLY A 25 0.38 7.13 -12.14
CA GLY A 25 0.90 8.49 -12.29
C GLY A 25 1.04 8.92 -13.76
N SER A 26 1.59 8.06 -14.62
CA SER A 26 1.71 8.35 -16.06
C SER A 26 0.34 8.46 -16.74
N ASP A 27 -0.56 7.53 -16.47
CA ASP A 27 -1.91 7.52 -17.05
C ASP A 27 -2.71 8.77 -16.64
N ARG A 28 -2.48 9.28 -15.42
CA ARG A 28 -3.11 10.51 -14.92
C ARG A 28 -2.75 11.72 -15.76
N SER A 29 -1.48 11.90 -16.10
CA SER A 29 -1.02 13.02 -16.93
C SER A 29 -1.74 13.03 -18.27
N VAL A 30 -1.76 11.87 -18.93
CA VAL A 30 -2.38 11.70 -20.24
C VAL A 30 -3.88 11.99 -20.22
N ILE A 31 -4.61 11.49 -19.21
CA ILE A 31 -6.05 11.75 -19.10
C ILE A 31 -6.33 13.22 -18.82
N SER A 32 -5.50 13.86 -17.98
CA SER A 32 -5.61 15.30 -17.71
C SER A 32 -5.46 16.12 -18.98
N ASP A 33 -4.47 15.81 -19.82
CA ASP A 33 -4.23 16.50 -21.09
C ASP A 33 -5.42 16.36 -22.04
N TYR A 34 -6.01 15.16 -22.14
CA TYR A 34 -7.21 14.95 -22.97
C TYR A 34 -8.45 15.67 -22.44
N ILE A 35 -8.63 15.73 -21.12
CA ILE A 35 -9.76 16.47 -20.52
C ILE A 35 -9.60 17.96 -20.82
N GLN A 36 -8.40 18.50 -20.60
CA GLN A 36 -8.10 19.91 -20.86
C GLN A 36 -8.28 20.26 -22.33
N ALA A 37 -7.66 19.51 -23.25
CA ALA A 37 -7.79 19.75 -24.69
C ALA A 37 -9.25 19.65 -25.15
N GLY A 38 -10.04 18.71 -24.60
CA GLY A 38 -11.46 18.59 -24.90
C GLY A 38 -12.29 19.78 -24.40
N GLN A 39 -11.94 20.35 -23.25
CA GLN A 39 -12.57 21.55 -22.71
C GLN A 39 -12.21 22.80 -23.52
N GLU A 40 -10.93 22.96 -23.87
CA GLU A 40 -10.43 24.03 -24.74
C GLU A 40 -11.10 23.99 -26.10
N TYR A 41 -11.18 22.82 -26.74
CA TYR A 41 -11.87 22.64 -28.01
C TYR A 41 -13.35 23.10 -27.95
N LEU A 42 -14.06 22.75 -26.88
CA LEU A 42 -15.46 23.16 -26.70
C LEU A 42 -15.61 24.67 -26.44
N ALA A 43 -14.61 25.30 -25.83
CA ALA A 43 -14.59 26.74 -25.55
C ALA A 43 -14.27 27.54 -26.82
N GLU A 44 -13.31 27.08 -27.62
CA GLU A 44 -12.92 27.69 -28.89
C GLU A 44 -13.98 27.52 -29.98
N ASN A 45 -14.79 26.46 -29.89
CA ASN A 45 -15.83 26.13 -30.86
C ASN A 45 -17.21 26.08 -30.18
N PRO A 46 -17.83 27.23 -29.85
CA PRO A 46 -19.09 27.27 -29.11
C PRO A 46 -20.25 26.62 -29.88
N ASP A 47 -20.25 26.73 -31.20
CA ASP A 47 -21.34 26.22 -32.06
C ASP A 47 -21.17 24.74 -32.46
N VAL A 48 -20.03 24.11 -32.11
CA VAL A 48 -19.77 22.73 -32.55
C VAL A 48 -20.76 21.75 -31.90
N GLY A 49 -21.40 20.94 -32.74
CA GLY A 49 -22.36 19.93 -32.30
C GLY A 49 -23.62 20.50 -31.64
N VAL A 50 -23.86 21.81 -31.74
CA VAL A 50 -25.13 22.44 -31.36
C VAL A 50 -26.14 22.17 -32.48
N PRO A 51 -27.26 21.47 -32.18
CA PRO A 51 -28.27 21.21 -33.19
C PRO A 51 -28.98 22.49 -33.61
N ASP A 52 -29.34 22.58 -34.90
CA ASP A 52 -30.18 23.67 -35.42
C ASP A 52 -31.51 23.71 -34.63
N PRO A 53 -31.89 24.86 -34.03
CA PRO A 53 -33.14 25.02 -33.28
C PRO A 53 -34.40 24.66 -34.07
N LYS A 54 -34.35 24.72 -35.41
CA LYS A 54 -35.46 24.37 -36.30
C LYS A 54 -35.43 22.91 -36.77
N ALA A 55 -34.33 22.21 -36.54
CA ALA A 55 -34.21 20.79 -36.85
C ALA A 55 -34.50 19.96 -35.59
N PHE A 56 -35.39 18.96 -35.71
CA PHE A 56 -35.60 17.97 -34.66
C PHE A 56 -34.36 17.06 -34.58
N ALA A 57 -33.33 17.49 -33.88
CA ALA A 57 -32.10 16.72 -33.71
C ALA A 57 -32.23 15.79 -32.49
N PHE A 58 -32.35 14.49 -32.77
CA PHE A 58 -32.29 13.45 -31.74
C PHE A 58 -30.88 13.32 -31.11
N ASP A 59 -29.86 13.77 -31.83
CA ASP A 59 -28.47 13.65 -31.44
C ASP A 59 -27.95 14.98 -30.84
N LYS A 60 -27.71 14.98 -29.52
CA LYS A 60 -26.99 16.07 -28.82
C LYS A 60 -25.50 15.73 -28.66
N ALA A 61 -24.75 15.81 -29.76
CA ALA A 61 -23.34 15.42 -29.81
C ALA A 61 -22.48 16.21 -28.81
N ARG A 62 -22.70 17.52 -28.70
CA ARG A 62 -22.01 18.40 -27.74
C ARG A 62 -22.23 17.95 -26.30
N ASP A 63 -23.49 17.78 -25.89
CA ASP A 63 -23.85 17.34 -24.53
C ASP A 63 -23.22 15.97 -24.21
N ARG A 64 -23.22 15.03 -25.16
CA ARG A 64 -22.58 13.73 -24.97
C ARG A 64 -21.08 13.86 -24.78
N PHE A 65 -20.41 14.72 -25.55
CA PHE A 65 -18.98 14.93 -25.42
C PHE A 65 -18.64 15.58 -24.07
N GLN A 66 -19.37 16.62 -23.68
CA GLN A 66 -19.19 17.28 -22.39
C GLN A 66 -19.41 16.30 -21.21
N ARG A 67 -20.45 15.46 -21.30
CA ARG A 67 -20.68 14.40 -20.31
C ARG A 67 -19.55 13.36 -20.26
N ARG A 68 -18.95 13.01 -21.40
CA ARG A 68 -17.77 12.13 -21.43
C ARG A 68 -16.57 12.76 -20.72
N LEU A 69 -16.31 14.05 -20.95
CA LEU A 69 -15.25 14.78 -20.24
C LEU A 69 -15.49 14.81 -18.73
N SER A 70 -16.72 15.10 -18.29
CA SER A 70 -17.06 15.07 -16.86
C SER A 70 -16.91 13.68 -16.24
N ASN A 71 -17.32 12.62 -16.95
CA ASN A 71 -17.14 11.25 -16.48
C ASN A 71 -15.67 10.85 -16.39
N LEU A 72 -14.83 11.27 -17.34
CA LEU A 72 -13.38 11.03 -17.29
C LEU A 72 -12.73 11.75 -16.10
N ALA A 73 -13.13 12.99 -15.83
CA ALA A 73 -12.67 13.73 -14.66
C ALA A 73 -13.06 13.03 -13.34
N ALA A 74 -14.31 12.57 -13.22
CA ALA A 74 -14.75 11.80 -12.05
C ALA A 74 -13.98 10.48 -11.89
N LEU A 75 -13.73 9.77 -12.99
CA LEU A 75 -12.94 8.53 -12.98
C LEU A 75 -11.49 8.80 -12.56
N GLN A 76 -10.91 9.92 -12.97
CA GLN A 76 -9.56 10.32 -12.56
C GLN A 76 -9.48 10.55 -11.05
N VAL A 77 -10.45 11.24 -10.45
CA VAL A 77 -10.53 11.42 -8.99
C VAL A 77 -10.62 10.07 -8.28
N ALA A 78 -11.47 9.15 -8.76
CA ALA A 78 -11.56 7.82 -8.16
C ALA A 78 -10.24 7.03 -8.25
N ARG A 79 -9.51 7.16 -9.37
CA ARG A 79 -8.18 6.56 -9.54
C ARG A 79 -7.15 7.17 -8.60
N GLU A 80 -7.20 8.47 -8.34
CA GLU A 80 -6.31 9.13 -7.38
C GLU A 80 -6.51 8.57 -5.96
N VAL A 81 -7.75 8.38 -5.53
CA VAL A 81 -8.07 7.74 -4.24
C VAL A 81 -7.49 6.32 -4.19
N SER A 82 -7.69 5.52 -5.24
CA SER A 82 -7.13 4.18 -5.33
C SER A 82 -5.60 4.18 -5.27
N ASN A 83 -4.94 5.12 -5.94
CA ASN A 83 -3.48 5.28 -5.89
C ASN A 83 -2.99 5.59 -4.47
N ASN A 84 -3.67 6.49 -3.76
CA ASN A 84 -3.35 6.81 -2.36
C ASN A 84 -3.50 5.59 -1.45
N GLN A 85 -4.51 4.75 -1.68
CA GLN A 85 -4.68 3.48 -0.95
C GLN A 85 -3.53 2.50 -1.23
N ILE A 86 -3.05 2.41 -2.47
CA ILE A 86 -1.89 1.57 -2.83
C ILE A 86 -0.62 2.10 -2.16
N GLN A 87 -0.40 3.42 -2.15
CA GLN A 87 0.73 4.04 -1.46
C GLN A 87 0.71 3.76 0.05
N LEU A 88 -0.46 3.85 0.68
CA LEU A 88 -0.63 3.51 2.10
C LEU A 88 -0.31 2.03 2.35
N ALA A 89 -0.89 1.12 1.55
CA ALA A 89 -0.64 -0.31 1.67
C ALA A 89 0.84 -0.65 1.49
N ARG A 90 1.52 0.03 0.56
CA ARG A 90 2.96 -0.08 0.36
C ARG A 90 3.74 0.34 1.61
N SER A 91 3.41 1.49 2.21
CA SER A 91 4.05 1.97 3.44
C SER A 91 3.96 0.92 4.55
N VAL A 92 2.76 0.38 4.78
CA VAL A 92 2.53 -0.65 5.80
C VAL A 92 3.35 -1.92 5.50
N ALA A 93 3.45 -2.33 4.24
CA ALA A 93 4.25 -3.49 3.85
C ALA A 93 5.76 -3.28 4.09
N CYS A 94 6.28 -2.08 3.84
CA CYS A 94 7.66 -1.72 4.17
C CYS A 94 7.90 -1.75 5.69
N ASP A 95 7.01 -1.15 6.49
CA ASP A 95 7.13 -1.17 7.95
C ASP A 95 7.14 -2.60 8.51
N MET A 96 6.31 -3.49 7.94
CA MET A 96 6.31 -4.91 8.31
C MET A 96 7.61 -5.63 7.95
N LEU A 97 8.21 -5.31 6.80
CA LEU A 97 9.50 -5.85 6.40
C LEU A 97 10.61 -5.41 7.36
N ASP A 98 10.63 -4.12 7.72
CA ASP A 98 11.63 -3.58 8.65
C ASP A 98 11.52 -4.23 10.02
N ARG A 99 10.29 -4.39 10.54
CA ARG A 99 10.04 -5.11 11.81
C ARG A 99 10.48 -6.57 11.74
N HIS A 100 10.26 -7.23 10.61
CA HIS A 100 10.73 -8.60 10.41
C HIS A 100 12.25 -8.69 10.42
N GLU A 101 12.93 -7.78 9.73
CA GLU A 101 14.39 -7.72 9.68
C GLU A 101 15.00 -7.37 11.05
N GLN A 102 14.40 -6.46 11.81
CA GLN A 102 14.80 -6.18 13.19
C GLN A 102 14.63 -7.42 14.09
N THR A 103 13.50 -8.12 13.95
CA THR A 103 13.23 -9.30 14.78
C THR A 103 14.21 -10.44 14.48
N ASP A 104 14.40 -10.80 13.21
CA ASP A 104 15.27 -11.90 12.80
C ASP A 104 16.76 -11.54 12.94
N GLY A 105 17.11 -10.31 12.56
CA GLY A 105 18.49 -9.82 12.50
C GLY A 105 19.08 -9.45 13.85
N VAL A 106 18.26 -8.98 14.80
CA VAL A 106 18.69 -8.46 16.10
C VAL A 106 18.09 -9.28 17.23
N LEU A 107 16.76 -9.27 17.40
CA LEU A 107 16.13 -9.85 18.59
C LEU A 107 16.39 -11.35 18.73
N VAL A 108 16.22 -12.12 17.65
CA VAL A 108 16.48 -13.57 17.66
C VAL A 108 17.94 -13.87 17.97
N LYS A 109 18.88 -13.06 17.46
CA LYS A 109 20.31 -13.25 17.72
C LYS A 109 20.68 -12.92 19.16
N VAL A 110 20.20 -11.79 19.67
CA VAL A 110 20.38 -11.38 21.08
C VAL A 110 19.82 -12.44 22.01
N TRP A 111 18.62 -12.97 21.71
CA TRP A 111 18.02 -14.02 22.51
C TRP A 111 18.86 -15.31 22.51
N ARG A 112 19.33 -15.75 21.34
CA ARG A 112 20.21 -16.93 21.23
C ARG A 112 21.47 -16.75 22.05
N GLN A 113 22.10 -15.57 21.98
CA GLN A 113 23.29 -15.26 22.77
C GLN A 113 22.99 -15.27 24.27
N PHE A 114 21.94 -14.57 24.71
CA PHE A 114 21.53 -14.53 26.10
C PHE A 114 21.22 -15.93 26.67
N THR A 115 20.55 -16.78 25.88
CA THR A 115 20.27 -18.17 26.27
C THR A 115 21.55 -19.00 26.38
N LEU A 116 22.47 -18.82 25.43
CA LEU A 116 23.76 -19.49 25.46
C LEU A 116 24.56 -19.06 26.70
N ASP A 117 24.59 -17.78 27.02
CA ASP A 117 25.29 -17.22 28.19
C ASP A 117 24.69 -17.77 29.50
N LEU A 118 23.35 -17.92 29.56
CA LEU A 118 22.66 -18.52 30.71
C LEU A 118 23.00 -20.00 30.91
N VAL A 119 23.16 -20.76 29.83
CA VAL A 119 23.43 -22.21 29.91
C VAL A 119 24.92 -22.50 30.11
N THR A 120 25.81 -21.60 29.69
CA THR A 120 27.27 -21.78 29.78
C THR A 120 27.92 -21.15 31.00
N SER A 121 27.24 -20.23 31.68
CA SER A 121 27.75 -19.59 32.90
C SER A 121 27.82 -20.55 34.09
N LYS A 122 29.00 -20.69 34.68
CA LYS A 122 29.29 -21.60 35.80
C LYS A 122 28.81 -21.10 37.18
N ASP A 123 28.38 -19.83 37.29
CA ASP A 123 28.02 -19.16 38.55
C ASP A 123 26.52 -18.79 38.68
N LEU A 124 25.64 -19.29 37.79
CA LEU A 124 24.22 -18.93 37.86
C LEU A 124 23.49 -19.68 38.98
N ARG A 125 23.00 -18.91 39.94
CA ARG A 125 22.13 -19.42 41.01
C ARG A 125 20.81 -19.91 40.40
N PRO A 126 20.24 -21.05 40.84
CA PRO A 126 18.99 -21.61 40.31
C PRO A 126 17.81 -20.63 40.21
N ALA A 127 17.75 -19.66 41.13
CA ALA A 127 16.73 -18.61 41.12
C ALA A 127 16.81 -17.67 39.90
N GLN A 128 18.01 -17.39 39.38
CA GLN A 128 18.21 -16.53 38.20
C GLN A 128 17.81 -17.25 36.91
N ILE A 129 18.01 -18.57 36.85
CA ILE A 129 17.53 -19.41 35.75
C ILE A 129 16.00 -19.47 35.77
N ALA A 130 15.38 -19.64 36.93
CA ALA A 130 13.92 -19.65 37.07
C ALA A 130 13.28 -18.32 36.64
N GLU A 131 13.88 -17.18 37.01
CA GLU A 131 13.37 -15.87 36.60
C GLU A 131 13.56 -15.63 35.09
N ALA A 132 14.68 -16.09 34.51
CA ALA A 132 14.89 -16.02 33.06
C ALA A 132 13.86 -16.87 32.29
N VAL A 133 13.56 -18.09 32.76
CA VAL A 133 12.53 -18.96 32.18
C VAL A 133 11.13 -18.34 32.31
N LYS A 134 10.82 -17.71 33.45
CA LYS A 134 9.55 -17.00 33.64
C LYS A 134 9.42 -15.80 32.71
N SER A 135 10.49 -15.01 32.58
CA SER A 135 10.56 -13.88 31.66
C SER A 135 10.40 -14.33 30.20
N HIS A 136 10.99 -15.47 29.85
CA HIS A 136 10.87 -16.11 28.54
C HIS A 136 9.43 -16.52 28.22
N GLU A 137 8.73 -17.16 29.16
CA GLU A 137 7.32 -17.54 28.98
C GLU A 137 6.39 -16.31 28.91
N ALA A 138 6.67 -15.25 29.68
CA ALA A 138 5.92 -13.99 29.59
C ALA A 138 6.11 -13.32 28.22
N LEU A 139 7.34 -13.27 27.71
CA LEU A 139 7.65 -12.68 26.41
C LEU A 139 7.01 -13.46 25.26
N LYS A 140 7.06 -14.81 25.29
CA LYS A 140 6.33 -15.66 24.31
C LYS A 140 4.85 -15.35 24.27
N ARG A 141 4.22 -15.21 25.44
CA ARG A 141 2.78 -14.96 25.57
C ARG A 141 2.41 -13.59 25.01
N SER A 142 3.19 -12.56 25.34
CA SER A 142 3.01 -11.21 24.81
C SER A 142 3.20 -11.12 23.29
N LEU A 143 4.20 -11.83 22.74
CA LEU A 143 4.41 -11.94 21.29
C LEU A 143 3.26 -12.65 20.59
N ALA A 144 2.73 -13.74 21.17
CA ALA A 144 1.58 -14.45 20.64
C ALA A 144 0.32 -13.55 20.62
N GLU A 145 0.07 -12.81 21.71
CA GLU A 145 -1.03 -11.84 21.81
C GLU A 145 -0.91 -10.72 20.77
N ALA A 146 0.29 -10.14 20.61
CA ALA A 146 0.56 -9.09 19.62
C ALA A 146 0.33 -9.56 18.18
N LEU A 147 0.67 -10.82 17.87
CA LEU A 147 0.43 -11.43 16.56
C LEU A 147 -1.06 -11.72 16.31
N THR A 148 -1.81 -12.10 17.35
CA THR A 148 -3.27 -12.31 17.23
C THR A 148 -4.04 -10.99 17.10
N HIS A 149 -3.63 -9.93 17.79
CA HIS A 149 -4.30 -8.63 17.74
C HIS A 149 -4.07 -7.83 16.44
N HIS A 150 -3.09 -8.22 15.62
CA HIS A 150 -2.86 -7.64 14.27
C HIS A 150 -3.59 -8.39 13.14
N SER A 151 -4.41 -9.40 13.48
CA SER A 151 -5.14 -10.24 12.50
C SER A 151 -6.66 -10.03 12.49
N ALA A 152 -7.16 -8.97 13.13
CA ALA A 152 -8.56 -8.52 13.08
C ALA A 152 -8.64 -7.13 12.41
#